data_AF-A0A530QVQ5-F1
#
_entry.id   AF-A0A530QVQ5-F1
#
_cell.length_a   1.000
_cell.length_b   1.000
_cell.length_c   1.000
_cell.angle_alpha   90.00
_cell.angle_beta   90.00
_cell.angle_gamma   90.00
#
_symmetry.space_group_name_H-M   'P 1'
#
loop_
_entity.id
_entity.type
_entity.pdbx_description
1 polymer ?
#
loop_
_entity_poly.entity_id
_entity_poly.type
_entity_poly.pdbx_seq_one_letter_code
_entity_poly.pdbx_strand_id
1 'polypeptide(L)'
;MTGDLSRTVRLVAILNLAYFGIEFAIAVRIGSVSLFADSIDFLEDASINLLILVGLGWAARNRARLGMLLAGVLLVPALATLWTAWQKLHFPVPPSPVPLTLTAMGAILVNLSCALMLARYRHHGGSLSRAAFLSARNDVLANVAIIAAGLVTAFLW
;
A
#
# COMPACT_ATOMS: atom_id res chain seq x y z
N MET A 1 -23.76 8.01 -9.99
CA MET A 1 -22.37 7.85 -10.47
C MET A 1 -21.32 8.25 -9.43
N THR A 2 -21.52 9.30 -8.63
CA THR A 2 -20.64 9.67 -7.50
C THR A 2 -20.74 8.72 -6.28
N GLY A 3 -21.91 8.11 -6.07
CA GLY A 3 -22.15 7.20 -4.93
C GLY A 3 -21.36 5.90 -4.96
N ASP A 4 -21.19 5.28 -6.13
CA ASP A 4 -20.50 3.98 -6.25
C ASP A 4 -18.98 4.11 -6.13
N LEU A 5 -18.41 5.20 -6.66
CA LEU A 5 -17.00 5.54 -6.45
C LEU A 5 -16.71 5.83 -4.98
N SER A 6 -17.55 6.62 -4.31
CA SER A 6 -17.39 6.94 -2.88
C SER A 6 -17.46 5.68 -2.01
N ARG A 7 -18.37 4.74 -2.31
CA ARG A 7 -18.41 3.44 -1.61
C ARG A 7 -17.13 2.63 -1.81
N THR A 8 -16.60 2.61 -3.03
CA THR A 8 -15.38 1.86 -3.37
C THR A 8 -14.15 2.44 -2.70
N VAL A 9 -13.93 3.75 -2.82
CA VAL A 9 -12.81 4.46 -2.18
C VAL A 9 -12.88 4.28 -0.66
N ARG A 10 -14.08 4.28 -0.07
CA ARG A 10 -14.26 3.99 1.36
C ARG A 10 -13.86 2.58 1.73
N LEU A 11 -14.22 1.60 0.90
CA LEU A 11 -13.84 0.22 1.16
C LEU A 11 -12.33 0.02 1.04
N VAL A 12 -11.69 0.62 0.02
CA VAL A 12 -10.23 0.61 -0.15
C VAL A 12 -9.53 1.28 1.03
N ALA A 13 -10.01 2.43 1.50
CA ALA A 13 -9.45 3.10 2.68
C ALA A 13 -9.51 2.22 3.93
N ILE A 14 -10.62 1.51 4.14
CA ILE A 14 -10.79 0.60 5.27
C ILE A 14 -9.88 -0.61 5.14
N LEU A 15 -9.77 -1.21 3.95
CA LEU A 15 -8.90 -2.36 3.70
C LEU A 15 -7.43 -2.00 3.96
N ASN A 16 -6.97 -0.88 3.41
CA ASN A 16 -5.59 -0.44 3.58
C ASN A 16 -5.30 -0.07 5.04
N LEU A 17 -6.22 0.62 5.73
CA LEU A 17 -6.05 0.93 7.15
C LEU A 17 -6.04 -0.33 8.03
N ALA A 18 -6.88 -1.32 7.73
CA ALA A 18 -6.91 -2.58 8.45
C ALA A 18 -5.61 -3.37 8.23
N TYR A 19 -5.13 -3.42 6.98
CA TYR A 19 -3.92 -4.14 6.65
C TYR A 19 -2.66 -3.47 7.21
N PHE A 20 -2.59 -2.13 7.19
CA PHE A 20 -1.60 -1.36 7.94
C PHE A 20 -1.49 -1.84 9.39
N GLY A 21 -2.62 -1.97 10.10
CA GLY A 21 -2.61 -2.41 11.50
C GLY A 21 -2.04 -3.81 11.70
N ILE A 22 -2.38 -4.75 10.81
CA ILE A 22 -1.87 -6.12 10.84
C ILE A 22 -0.37 -6.13 10.57
N GLU A 23 0.05 -5.48 9.48
CA GLU A 23 1.42 -5.50 9.03
C GLU A 23 2.34 -4.73 9.97
N PHE A 24 1.92 -3.56 10.46
CA PHE A 24 2.64 -2.81 11.49
C PHE A 24 2.86 -3.65 12.75
N ALA A 25 1.83 -4.35 13.23
CA ALA A 25 1.94 -5.20 14.42
C ALA A 25 2.94 -6.35 14.20
N ILE A 26 2.93 -6.97 13.02
CA ILE A 26 3.86 -8.05 12.68
C ILE A 26 5.28 -7.49 12.50
N ALA A 27 5.43 -6.36 11.80
CA ALA A 27 6.69 -5.67 11.56
C ALA A 27 7.43 -5.37 12.85
N VAL A 28 6.72 -4.81 13.85
CA VAL A 28 7.28 -4.51 15.17
C VAL A 28 7.65 -5.80 15.92
N ARG A 29 6.81 -6.85 15.85
CA ARG A 29 7.08 -8.13 16.53
C ARG A 29 8.31 -8.87 15.99
N ILE A 30 8.51 -8.85 14.67
CA ILE A 30 9.63 -9.56 14.03
C ILE A 30 10.84 -8.66 13.78
N GLY A 31 10.73 -7.37 14.15
CA GLY A 31 11.74 -6.35 13.89
C GLY A 31 12.07 -6.21 12.41
N SER A 32 11.08 -6.29 11.50
CA SER A 32 11.33 -6.18 10.07
C SER A 32 11.17 -4.75 9.58
N VAL A 33 12.27 -4.16 9.10
CA VAL A 33 12.28 -2.80 8.53
C VAL A 33 11.48 -2.77 7.22
N SER A 34 11.54 -3.83 6.41
CA SER A 34 10.83 -3.88 5.12
C SER A 34 9.31 -3.94 5.31
N LEU A 35 8.84 -4.78 6.24
CA LEU A 35 7.41 -4.87 6.58
C LEU A 35 6.91 -3.57 7.25
N PHE A 36 7.78 -2.93 8.04
CA PHE A 36 7.44 -1.66 8.67
C PHE A 36 7.27 -0.57 7.61
N ALA A 37 8.16 -0.51 6.61
CA ALA A 37 8.04 0.39 5.47
C ALA A 37 6.76 0.10 4.65
N ASP A 38 6.50 -1.16 4.30
CA ASP A 38 5.30 -1.55 3.52
C ASP A 38 4.00 -1.19 4.25
N SER A 39 3.97 -1.32 5.59
CA SER A 39 2.82 -0.86 6.38
C SER A 39 2.55 0.65 6.24
N ILE A 40 3.59 1.47 6.06
CA ILE A 40 3.42 2.93 5.88
C ILE A 40 2.78 3.23 4.53
N ASP A 41 3.11 2.47 3.49
CA ASP A 41 2.48 2.61 2.18
C ASP A 41 0.96 2.33 2.28
N PHE A 42 0.55 1.33 3.06
CA PHE A 42 -0.88 1.09 3.36
C PHE A 42 -1.52 2.26 4.12
N LEU A 43 -0.81 2.89 5.06
CA LEU A 43 -1.30 4.07 5.76
C LEU A 43 -1.42 5.29 4.84
N GLU A 44 -0.49 5.45 3.90
CA GLU A 44 -0.51 6.48 2.88
C GLU A 44 -1.71 6.30 1.97
N ASP A 45 -1.92 5.10 1.44
CA ASP A 45 -3.07 4.81 0.58
C ASP A 45 -4.39 5.04 1.30
N ALA A 46 -4.51 4.62 2.56
CA ALA A 46 -5.69 4.89 3.37
C ALA A 46 -5.93 6.41 3.52
N SER A 47 -4.86 7.17 3.74
CA SER A 47 -4.90 8.63 3.87
C SER A 47 -5.32 9.33 2.57
N ILE A 48 -4.78 8.90 1.43
CA ILE A 48 -5.15 9.43 0.10
C ILE A 48 -6.61 9.11 -0.21
N ASN A 49 -7.05 7.87 0.01
CA ASN A 49 -8.45 7.49 -0.22
C ASN A 49 -9.40 8.27 0.72
N LEU A 50 -9.01 8.53 1.96
CA LEU A 50 -9.75 9.40 2.88
C LEU A 50 -9.85 10.85 2.35
N LEU A 51 -8.74 11.40 1.84
CA LEU A 51 -8.74 12.72 1.19
C LEU A 51 -9.67 12.78 -0.01
N ILE A 52 -9.73 11.72 -0.81
CA ILE A 52 -10.65 11.63 -1.95
C ILE A 52 -12.10 11.64 -1.46
N LEU A 53 -12.43 10.86 -0.43
CA LEU A 53 -13.79 10.81 0.14
C LEU A 53 -14.26 12.16 0.66
N VAL A 54 -13.44 12.79 1.50
CA VAL A 54 -13.76 14.07 2.13
C VAL A 54 -13.68 15.20 1.11
N GLY A 55 -12.76 15.08 0.15
CA GLY A 55 -12.45 16.08 -0.85
C GLY A 55 -13.60 16.39 -1.78
N LEU A 56 -14.45 15.41 -2.14
CA LEU A 56 -15.52 15.60 -3.14
C LEU A 56 -16.46 16.79 -2.86
N GLY A 57 -16.61 17.23 -1.61
CA GLY A 57 -17.43 18.39 -1.23
C GLY A 57 -16.66 19.62 -0.71
N TRP A 58 -15.33 19.56 -0.58
CA TRP A 58 -14.55 20.60 0.09
C TRP A 58 -13.80 21.53 -0.88
N ALA A 59 -13.68 22.80 -0.49
CA ALA A 59 -12.82 23.77 -1.18
C ALA A 59 -11.35 23.32 -1.17
N ALA A 60 -10.61 23.66 -2.22
CA ALA A 60 -9.20 23.26 -2.40
C ALA A 60 -8.32 23.59 -1.19
N ARG A 61 -8.57 24.72 -0.52
CA ARG A 61 -7.86 25.14 0.69
C ARG A 61 -8.03 24.17 1.86
N ASN A 62 -9.22 23.61 2.05
CA ASN A 62 -9.49 22.66 3.12
C ASN A 62 -8.88 21.29 2.81
N ARG A 63 -8.89 20.88 1.53
CA ARG A 63 -8.20 19.67 1.07
C ARG A 63 -6.70 19.76 1.33
N ALA A 64 -6.08 20.90 1.00
CA ALA A 64 -4.65 21.12 1.25
C ALA A 64 -4.31 21.06 2.75
N ARG A 65 -5.13 21.66 3.63
CA ARG A 65 -4.94 21.58 5.08
C ARG A 65 -5.01 20.15 5.61
N LEU A 66 -6.02 19.38 5.19
CA LEU A 66 -6.15 17.98 5.59
C LEU A 66 -4.98 17.14 5.05
N GLY A 67 -4.55 17.40 3.81
CA GLY A 67 -3.38 16.74 3.22
C GLY A 67 -2.09 17.02 3.98
N MET A 68 -1.86 18.27 4.40
CA MET A 68 -0.70 18.62 5.24
C MET A 68 -0.75 17.92 6.60
N LEU A 69 -1.94 17.80 7.22
CA LEU A 69 -2.10 17.09 8.48
C LEU A 69 -1.77 15.59 8.32
N LEU A 70 -2.30 14.94 7.28
CA LEU A 70 -2.03 13.53 7.00
C LEU A 70 -0.56 13.29 6.64
N ALA A 71 0.07 14.18 5.88
CA ALA A 71 1.51 14.13 5.62
C ALA A 71 2.33 14.22 6.93
N GLY A 72 1.92 15.08 7.87
CA GLY A 72 2.52 15.15 9.20
C GLY A 72 2.38 13.84 9.98
N VAL A 73 1.22 13.17 9.89
CA VAL A 73 1.00 11.86 10.52
C VAL A 73 1.92 10.79 9.91
N LEU A 74 2.07 10.75 8.59
CA LEU A 74 2.94 9.81 7.87
C LEU A 74 4.44 10.03 8.16
N LEU A 75 4.82 11.25 8.52
CA LEU A 75 6.21 11.61 8.81
C LEU A 75 6.76 10.89 10.06
N VAL A 76 5.91 10.64 11.05
CA VAL A 76 6.29 9.95 12.30
C VAL A 76 6.78 8.52 12.05
N PRO A 77 5.98 7.61 11.45
CA PRO A 77 6.46 6.26 11.16
C PRO A 77 7.55 6.26 10.09
N ALA A 78 7.57 7.19 9.13
CA ALA A 78 8.67 7.29 8.17
C ALA A 78 10.02 7.54 8.86
N LEU A 79 10.08 8.47 9.81
CA LEU A 79 11.29 8.71 10.60
C LEU A 79 11.66 7.49 11.47
N ALA A 80 10.68 6.81 12.06
CA ALA A 80 10.92 5.57 12.81
C ALA A 80 11.51 4.46 11.91
N THR A 81 11.08 4.39 10.65
CA THR A 81 11.63 3.45 9.65
C THR A 81 13.08 3.77 9.34
N LEU A 82 13.41 5.05 9.13
CA LEU A 82 14.80 5.48 8.90
C LEU A 82 15.70 5.14 10.08
N TRP A 83 15.21 5.35 11.30
CA TRP A 83 15.94 5.02 12.52
C TRP A 83 16.18 3.51 12.67
N THR A 84 15.15 2.69 12.46
CA THR A 84 15.28 1.22 12.53
C THR A 84 16.16 0.67 11.41
N ALA A 85 16.08 1.24 10.20
CA ALA A 85 16.99 0.93 9.09
C ALA A 85 18.44 1.22 9.47
N TRP A 86 18.71 2.40 10.03
CA TRP A 86 20.04 2.79 10.50
C TRP A 86 20.58 1.81 11.54
N GLN A 87 19.79 1.44 12.54
CA GLN A 87 20.17 0.45 13.55
C GLN A 87 20.53 -0.91 12.92
N LYS A 88 19.77 -1.37 11.92
CA LYS A 88 20.02 -2.64 11.23
C LYS A 88 21.28 -2.63 10.36
N LEU A 89 21.69 -1.48 9.84
CA LEU A 89 22.97 -1.36 9.13
C LEU A 89 24.16 -1.62 10.06
N HIS A 90 24.04 -1.26 11.33
CA HIS A 90 25.08 -1.51 12.33
C HIS A 90 24.99 -2.91 12.94
N PHE A 91 23.78 -3.45 13.11
CA PHE A 91 23.54 -4.76 13.72
C PHE A 91 22.55 -5.59 12.88
N PRO A 92 23.02 -6.27 11.82
CA PRO A 92 22.14 -7.00 10.91
C PRO A 92 21.63 -8.28 11.58
N VAL A 93 20.40 -8.21 12.08
CA VAL A 93 19.63 -9.38 12.54
C VAL A 93 18.50 -9.66 11.54
N PRO A 94 18.50 -10.82 10.88
CA PRO A 94 17.46 -11.17 9.91
C PRO A 94 16.13 -11.39 10.63
N PRO A 95 15.01 -10.82 10.11
CA PRO A 95 13.68 -11.10 10.65
C PRO A 95 13.27 -12.56 10.37
N SER A 96 12.33 -13.07 11.16
CA SER A 96 11.81 -14.43 10.99
C SER A 96 11.17 -14.62 9.60
N PRO A 97 11.62 -15.60 8.78
CA PRO A 97 11.16 -15.74 7.40
C PRO A 97 9.66 -16.05 7.25
N VAL A 98 9.13 -16.95 8.10
CA VAL A 98 7.74 -17.42 8.00
C VAL A 98 6.70 -16.29 8.17
N PRO A 99 6.70 -15.52 9.28
CA PRO A 99 5.77 -14.40 9.45
C PRO A 99 6.02 -13.29 8.42
N LEU A 100 7.26 -13.08 7.99
CA LEU A 100 7.56 -12.11 6.93
C LEU A 100 6.90 -12.49 5.61
N THR A 101 7.10 -13.73 5.14
CA THR A 101 6.53 -14.20 3.88
C THR A 101 5.01 -14.27 3.92
N LEU A 102 4.43 -14.76 5.02
CA LEU A 102 2.97 -14.86 5.16
C LEU A 102 2.29 -13.49 5.14
N THR A 103 2.91 -12.50 5.80
CA THR A 103 2.38 -11.13 5.80
C THR A 103 2.55 -10.48 4.44
N ALA A 104 3.71 -10.61 3.79
CA ALA A 104 3.92 -10.10 2.44
C ALA A 104 2.92 -10.69 1.42
N MET A 105 2.56 -11.98 1.55
CA MET A 105 1.52 -12.59 0.71
C MET A 105 0.14 -11.96 0.93
N GLY A 106 -0.22 -11.65 2.18
CA GLY A 106 -1.47 -10.96 2.45
C GLY A 106 -1.46 -9.51 1.94
N ALA A 107 -0.32 -8.82 2.01
CA ALA A 107 -0.14 -7.48 1.48
C ALA A 107 -0.43 -7.45 -0.03
N ILE A 108 0.14 -8.41 -0.77
CA ILE A 108 -0.12 -8.59 -2.20
C ILE A 108 -1.62 -8.80 -2.46
N LEU A 109 -2.29 -9.66 -1.70
CA LEU A 109 -3.72 -9.93 -1.88
C LEU A 109 -4.58 -8.68 -1.65
N VAL A 110 -4.28 -7.90 -0.61
CA VAL A 110 -5.01 -6.66 -0.31
C VAL A 110 -4.75 -5.61 -1.37
N ASN A 111 -3.49 -5.34 -1.71
CA ASN A 111 -3.13 -4.35 -2.72
C ASN A 111 -3.71 -4.70 -4.09
N LEU A 112 -3.64 -5.97 -4.50
CA LEU A 112 -4.26 -6.42 -5.75
C LEU A 112 -5.79 -6.25 -5.73
N SER A 113 -6.44 -6.58 -4.60
CA SER A 113 -7.88 -6.38 -4.44
C SER A 113 -8.25 -4.91 -4.56
N CYS A 114 -7.55 -4.02 -3.85
CA CYS A 114 -7.74 -2.58 -3.92
C CYS A 114 -7.53 -2.03 -5.34
N ALA A 115 -6.46 -2.45 -6.01
CA ALA A 115 -6.15 -2.07 -7.39
C ALA A 115 -7.26 -2.49 -8.36
N LEU A 116 -7.74 -3.74 -8.27
CA LEU A 116 -8.84 -4.24 -9.10
C LEU A 116 -10.16 -3.51 -8.85
N MET A 117 -10.45 -3.15 -7.59
CA MET A 117 -11.64 -2.37 -7.24
C MET A 117 -11.61 -0.97 -7.85
N LEU A 118 -10.47 -0.28 -7.78
CA LEU A 118 -10.30 1.05 -8.37
C LEU A 118 -10.25 1.01 -9.91
N ALA A 119 -9.67 -0.05 -10.48
CA ALA A 119 -9.59 -0.26 -11.93
C ALA A 119 -10.96 -0.35 -12.62
N ARG A 120 -12.05 -0.61 -11.90
CA ARG A 120 -13.43 -0.65 -12.44
C ARG A 120 -14.04 0.74 -12.66
N TYR A 121 -13.60 1.75 -11.92
CA TYR A 121 -14.12 3.14 -12.04
C TYR A 121 -13.31 4.01 -13.00
N ARG A 122 -12.22 3.44 -13.48
CA ARG A 122 -11.27 3.93 -14.47
C ARG A 122 -11.90 4.47 -15.77
N HIS A 123 -12.98 3.87 -16.28
CA HIS A 123 -13.53 4.20 -17.60
C HIS A 123 -14.54 5.37 -17.66
N HIS A 124 -14.86 5.99 -16.53
CA HIS A 124 -15.86 7.07 -16.49
C HIS A 124 -15.30 8.48 -16.76
N GLY A 125 -14.03 8.60 -17.18
CA GLY A 125 -13.45 9.89 -17.58
C GLY A 125 -12.06 9.80 -18.22
N GLY A 126 -11.98 10.03 -19.54
CA GLY A 126 -10.73 10.42 -20.23
C GLY A 126 -9.53 9.47 -20.11
N SER A 127 -8.31 10.01 -20.27
CA SER A 127 -7.01 9.29 -20.26
C SER A 127 -6.77 8.36 -19.05
N LEU A 128 -7.49 8.61 -17.97
CA LEU A 128 -7.49 7.84 -16.73
C LEU A 128 -8.11 6.46 -16.85
N SER A 129 -8.99 6.29 -17.86
CA SER A 129 -9.32 5.02 -18.49
C SER A 129 -8.00 4.40 -18.89
N ARG A 130 -7.47 4.57 -20.10
CA ARG A 130 -6.20 4.06 -20.63
C ARG A 130 -4.98 3.85 -19.67
N ALA A 131 -4.82 4.59 -18.57
CA ALA A 131 -3.89 4.30 -17.47
C ALA A 131 -4.13 2.96 -16.72
N ALA A 132 -5.28 2.66 -16.11
CA ALA A 132 -5.38 1.44 -15.25
C ALA A 132 -5.44 0.01 -15.90
N PHE A 133 -5.29 -0.12 -17.22
CA PHE A 133 -5.25 -1.31 -18.10
C PHE A 133 -3.82 -1.43 -18.55
N LEU A 134 -3.11 -0.31 -18.73
CA LEU A 134 -1.66 -0.34 -18.66
C LEU A 134 -1.21 -0.81 -17.27
N SER A 135 -1.82 -0.32 -16.18
CA SER A 135 -1.54 -0.80 -14.82
C SER A 135 -1.97 -2.26 -14.60
N ALA A 136 -3.21 -2.65 -14.94
CA ALA A 136 -3.63 -4.06 -14.81
C ALA A 136 -2.80 -5.02 -15.69
N ARG A 137 -2.34 -4.58 -16.86
CA ARG A 137 -1.44 -5.36 -17.71
C ARG A 137 -0.03 -5.43 -17.13
N ASN A 138 0.45 -4.36 -16.50
CA ASN A 138 1.71 -4.37 -15.76
C ASN A 138 1.67 -5.31 -14.54
N ASP A 139 0.56 -5.35 -13.81
CA ASP A 139 0.38 -6.26 -12.67
C ASP A 139 0.42 -7.73 -13.07
N VAL A 140 -0.16 -8.07 -14.22
CA VAL A 140 -0.06 -9.43 -14.77
C VAL A 140 1.38 -9.76 -15.14
N LEU A 141 2.11 -8.83 -15.77
CA LEU A 141 3.52 -9.03 -16.12
C LEU A 141 4.43 -9.11 -14.89
N ALA A 142 4.17 -8.30 -13.87
CA ALA A 142 4.92 -8.32 -12.61
C ALA A 142 4.71 -9.65 -11.85
N ASN A 143 3.47 -10.14 -11.78
CA ASN A 143 3.19 -11.44 -11.16
C ASN A 143 3.83 -12.60 -11.93
N VAL A 144 3.85 -12.56 -13.27
CA VAL A 144 4.56 -13.56 -14.08
C VAL A 144 6.07 -13.52 -13.82
N ALA A 145 6.66 -12.32 -13.70
CA ALA A 145 8.09 -12.16 -13.40
C ALA A 145 8.44 -12.67 -11.99
N ILE A 146 7.58 -12.44 -10.99
CA ILE A 146 7.77 -12.95 -9.62
C ILE A 146 7.71 -14.48 -9.61
N ILE A 147 6.75 -15.10 -10.31
CA ILE A 147 6.66 -16.56 -10.44
C ILE A 147 7.91 -17.12 -11.13
N ALA A 148 8.39 -16.46 -12.20
CA ALA A 148 9.61 -16.86 -12.90
C ALA A 148 10.87 -16.74 -12.01
N ALA A 149 11.01 -15.67 -11.24
CA ALA A 149 12.12 -15.49 -10.30
C ALA A 149 12.07 -16.50 -9.14
N GLY A 150 10.88 -16.86 -8.67
CA GLY A 150 10.68 -17.92 -7.67
C GLY A 150 11.08 -19.29 -8.22
N LEU A 151 10.71 -19.61 -9.47
CA LEU A 151 11.14 -20.83 -10.16
C LEU A 151 12.65 -20.87 -10.36
N VAL A 152 13.26 -19.78 -10.82
CA VAL A 152 14.72 -19.66 -10.98
C VAL A 152 15.43 -19.92 -9.66
N THR A 153 14.99 -19.30 -8.57
CA THR A 153 15.59 -19.50 -7.24
C THR A 153 15.41 -20.93 -6.74
N ALA A 154 14.30 -21.60 -7.07
CA ALA A 154 14.03 -22.97 -6.67
C ALA A 154 14.80 -24.04 -7.48
N PHE A 155 15.30 -23.69 -8.67
CA PHE A 155 15.97 -24.62 -9.58
C PHE A 155 17.46 -24.31 -9.81
N LEU A 156 17.91 -23.09 -9.53
CA LEU A 156 19.31 -22.65 -9.68
C LEU A 156 20.05 -22.48 -8.34
N TRP A 157 19.35 -22.67 -7.23
CA TRP A 157 19.85 -22.76 -5.86
C TRP A 157 19.31 -24.03 -5.19
#